data_AF-A0A399P4I5-F1
#
_entry.id   AF-A0A399P4I5-F1
#
_cell.length_a   1.000
_cell.length_b   1.000
_cell.length_c   1.000
_cell.angle_alpha   90.00
_cell.angle_beta   90.00
_cell.angle_gamma   90.00
#
_symmetry.space_group_name_H-M   'P 1'
#
loop_
_entity.id
_entity.type
_entity.pdbx_description
1 polymer ?
#
loop_
_entity_poly.entity_id
_entity_poly.type
_entity_poly.pdbx_seq_one_letter_code
_entity_poly.pdbx_strand_id
1 'polypeptide(L)'
;ARPTLDALDAAGAFPPGCRALLEEAVRRRTNLLITGAGGSGKTTLLGALLARADPRERIVLVEDVAELRVRHAHVVSLEARQANIEGAGELSLPRLVREALRMRPDRLVVGECRGSEIRELLGALNTGHDGGAGTLHANGVADVPARLEALGA
;
A
#
# COMPACT_ATOMS: atom_id res chain seq x y z
N ALA A 1 18.68 -4.77 -7.15
CA ALA A 1 18.15 -3.98 -5.99
C ALA A 1 16.89 -3.24 -6.45
N ARG A 2 15.80 -3.17 -5.65
CA ARG A 2 14.62 -2.37 -6.05
C ARG A 2 15.01 -0.88 -6.23
N PRO A 3 14.46 -0.17 -7.22
CA PRO A 3 14.85 1.21 -7.54
C PRO A 3 14.40 2.18 -6.43
N THR A 4 15.20 3.22 -6.22
CA THR A 4 14.87 4.36 -5.35
C THR A 4 14.00 5.36 -6.09
N LEU A 5 13.41 6.32 -5.37
CA LEU A 5 12.65 7.40 -6.02
C LEU A 5 13.53 8.23 -6.96
N ASP A 6 14.80 8.47 -6.58
CA ASP A 6 15.80 9.12 -7.45
C ASP A 6 16.06 8.32 -8.73
N ALA A 7 16.18 7.00 -8.62
CA ALA A 7 16.43 6.14 -9.78
C ALA A 7 15.24 6.11 -10.74
N LEU A 8 14.01 6.15 -10.20
CA LEU A 8 12.79 6.26 -11.00
C LEU A 8 12.73 7.61 -11.73
N ASP A 9 13.07 8.70 -11.04
CA ASP A 9 13.10 10.04 -11.62
C ASP A 9 14.15 10.16 -12.73
N ALA A 10 15.37 9.67 -12.48
CA ALA A 10 16.44 9.62 -13.48
C ALA A 10 16.08 8.77 -14.71
N ALA A 11 15.20 7.77 -14.55
CA ALA A 11 14.68 6.96 -15.65
C ALA A 11 13.49 7.61 -16.39
N GLY A 12 13.08 8.83 -16.01
CA GLY A 12 11.99 9.56 -16.64
C GLY A 12 10.60 9.07 -16.23
N ALA A 13 10.46 8.43 -15.06
CA ALA A 13 9.18 7.90 -14.60
C ALA A 13 8.15 8.99 -14.25
N PHE A 14 8.59 10.24 -14.04
CA PHE A 14 7.74 11.34 -13.58
C PHE A 14 7.71 12.49 -14.59
N PRO A 15 6.52 13.02 -14.91
CA PRO A 15 6.41 14.33 -15.52
C PRO A 15 7.02 15.43 -14.63
N PRO A 16 7.41 16.58 -15.19
CA PRO A 16 7.92 17.71 -14.41
C PRO A 16 7.00 18.08 -13.24
N GLY A 17 7.59 18.26 -12.04
CA GLY A 17 6.86 18.62 -10.82
C GLY A 17 6.11 17.49 -10.12
N CYS A 18 5.83 16.36 -10.79
CA CYS A 18 5.11 15.23 -10.19
C CYS A 18 5.88 14.60 -9.02
N ARG A 19 7.21 14.50 -9.15
CA ARG A 19 8.07 14.00 -8.07
C ARG A 19 7.92 14.82 -6.78
N ALA A 20 8.01 16.13 -6.87
CA ALA A 20 7.91 17.02 -5.70
C ALA A 20 6.54 16.90 -5.03
N LEU A 21 5.47 16.77 -5.82
CA LEU A 21 4.12 16.52 -5.31
C LEU A 21 4.03 15.19 -4.54
N LEU A 22 4.63 14.12 -5.07
CA LEU A 22 4.63 12.80 -4.43
C LEU A 22 5.46 12.79 -3.13
N GLU A 23 6.63 13.42 -3.12
CA GLU A 23 7.46 13.57 -1.91
C GLU A 23 6.72 14.38 -0.83
N GLU A 24 6.03 15.44 -1.23
CA GLU A 24 5.21 16.25 -0.33
C GLU A 24 4.02 15.45 0.24
N ALA A 25 3.36 14.64 -0.58
CA ALA A 25 2.27 13.76 -0.14
C ALA A 25 2.76 12.74 0.89
N VAL A 26 3.95 12.15 0.69
CA VAL A 26 4.57 11.26 1.70
C VAL A 26 4.84 12.05 2.98
N ARG A 27 5.47 13.22 2.89
CA ARG A 27 5.83 14.05 4.05
C ARG A 27 4.62 14.48 4.87
N ARG A 28 3.50 14.79 4.20
CA ARG A 28 2.23 15.18 4.83
C ARG A 28 1.38 14.01 5.31
N ARG A 29 1.84 12.76 5.13
CA ARG A 29 1.04 11.56 5.40
C ARG A 29 -0.30 11.62 4.67
N THR A 30 -0.32 12.08 3.42
CA THR A 30 -1.51 11.96 2.57
C THR A 30 -1.76 10.49 2.26
N ASN A 31 -3.02 10.07 2.23
CA ASN A 31 -3.39 8.71 1.86
C ASN A 31 -3.12 8.50 0.36
N LEU A 32 -2.46 7.39 0.01
CA LEU A 32 -2.01 7.13 -1.36
C LEU A 32 -2.59 5.83 -1.91
N LEU A 33 -3.34 5.91 -3.01
CA LEU A 33 -3.76 4.75 -3.79
C LEU A 33 -3.06 4.77 -5.15
N ILE A 34 -2.15 3.83 -5.38
CA ILE A 34 -1.39 3.74 -6.63
C ILE A 34 -2.05 2.72 -7.54
N THR A 35 -2.49 3.18 -8.72
CA THR A 35 -3.24 2.34 -9.66
C THR A 35 -2.52 2.11 -10.97
N GLY A 36 -2.97 1.10 -11.72
CA GLY A 36 -2.42 0.77 -13.04
C GLY A 36 -2.47 -0.71 -13.40
N ALA A 37 -2.01 -1.03 -14.60
CA ALA A 37 -2.02 -2.36 -15.15
C ALA A 37 -1.14 -3.37 -14.36
N GLY A 38 -1.27 -4.66 -14.68
CA GLY A 38 -0.28 -5.66 -14.24
C GLY A 38 1.10 -5.29 -14.78
N GLY A 39 2.14 -5.39 -13.95
CA GLY A 39 3.52 -5.06 -14.37
C GLY A 39 3.84 -3.57 -14.55
N SER A 40 2.90 -2.63 -14.30
CA SER A 40 3.13 -1.19 -14.49
C SER A 40 4.03 -0.52 -13.44
N GLY A 41 4.58 -1.29 -12.49
CA GLY A 41 5.48 -0.77 -11.45
C GLY A 41 4.80 -0.18 -10.21
N LYS A 42 3.51 -0.43 -9.95
CA LYS A 42 2.76 0.09 -8.79
C LYS A 42 3.48 -0.16 -7.45
N THR A 43 3.82 -1.41 -7.16
CA THR A 43 4.50 -1.80 -5.92
C THR A 43 5.91 -1.26 -5.85
N THR A 44 6.58 -1.10 -6.99
CA THR A 44 7.90 -0.45 -7.08
C THR A 44 7.83 1.02 -6.69
N LEU A 45 6.88 1.77 -7.24
CA LEU A 45 6.65 3.18 -6.88
C LEU A 45 6.26 3.31 -5.41
N LEU A 46 5.33 2.47 -4.94
CA LEU A 46 4.90 2.47 -3.54
C LEU A 46 6.08 2.28 -2.58
N GLY A 47 6.93 1.27 -2.84
CA GLY A 47 8.10 1.01 -1.99
C GLY A 47 9.13 2.14 -2.00
N ALA A 48 9.32 2.78 -3.16
CA ALA A 48 10.21 3.93 -3.30
C ALA A 48 9.69 5.16 -2.53
N LEU A 49 8.36 5.40 -2.54
CA LEU A 49 7.72 6.49 -1.79
C LEU A 49 7.75 6.23 -0.29
N LEU A 50 7.42 5.02 0.15
CA LEU A 50 7.47 4.65 1.57
C LEU A 50 8.88 4.70 2.15
N ALA A 51 9.91 4.49 1.33
CA ALA A 51 11.30 4.70 1.77
C ALA A 51 11.65 6.18 2.04
N ARG A 52 10.79 7.13 1.67
CA ARG A 52 10.94 8.58 1.96
C ARG A 52 10.13 9.02 3.19
N ALA A 53 9.42 8.11 3.84
CA ALA A 53 8.74 8.35 5.11
C ALA A 53 9.72 8.83 6.20
N ASP A 54 9.21 9.49 7.25
CA ASP A 54 10.06 9.88 8.39
C ASP A 54 10.60 8.61 9.06
N PRO A 55 11.91 8.48 9.32
CA PRO A 55 12.51 7.28 9.91
C PRO A 55 11.89 6.81 11.23
N ARG A 56 11.17 7.68 11.95
CA ARG A 56 10.47 7.35 13.20
C ARG A 56 9.11 6.68 12.97
N GLU A 57 8.57 6.76 11.75
CA GLU A 57 7.25 6.23 11.40
C GLU A 57 7.24 4.70 11.41
N ARG A 58 6.26 4.11 12.09
CA ARG A 58 5.98 2.68 12.00
C ARG A 58 5.13 2.40 10.76
N ILE A 59 5.70 1.67 9.81
CA ILE A 59 4.99 1.19 8.62
C ILE A 59 4.53 -0.24 8.87
N VAL A 60 3.22 -0.50 8.87
CA VAL A 60 2.69 -1.87 8.89
C VAL A 60 2.20 -2.21 7.49
N LEU A 61 2.83 -3.20 6.88
CA LEU A 61 2.58 -3.68 5.54
C LEU A 61 1.82 -4.99 5.60
N VAL A 62 0.69 -5.07 4.90
CA VAL A 62 -0.16 -6.25 4.79
C VAL A 62 -0.21 -6.70 3.33
N GLU A 63 0.11 -7.97 3.07
CA GLU A 63 0.14 -8.54 1.72
C GLU A 63 -0.48 -9.94 1.69
N ASP A 64 -0.99 -10.36 0.53
CA ASP A 64 -1.34 -11.77 0.28
C ASP A 64 -0.08 -12.63 0.20
N VAL A 65 0.84 -12.19 -0.66
CA VAL A 65 2.17 -12.75 -0.85
C VAL A 65 3.18 -11.64 -0.63
N ALA A 66 4.18 -11.88 0.21
CA ALA A 66 5.16 -10.86 0.59
C ALA A 66 6.08 -10.47 -0.59
N GLU A 67 5.70 -9.44 -1.34
CA GLU A 67 6.47 -8.92 -2.47
C GLU A 67 7.10 -7.56 -2.18
N LEU A 68 6.34 -6.64 -1.58
CA LEU A 68 6.74 -5.25 -1.39
C LEU A 68 7.91 -5.15 -0.42
N ARG A 69 9.04 -4.62 -0.90
CA ARG A 69 10.22 -4.33 -0.08
C ARG A 69 10.36 -2.83 0.11
N VAL A 70 10.25 -2.39 1.36
CA VAL A 70 10.39 -0.98 1.75
C VAL A 70 11.72 -0.82 2.49
N ARG A 71 12.59 0.10 2.03
CA ARG A 71 13.82 0.45 2.74
C ARG A 71 13.52 1.53 3.78
N HIS A 72 13.05 1.11 4.95
CA HIS A 72 12.72 2.00 6.05
C HIS A 72 13.15 1.38 7.38
N ALA A 73 13.46 2.22 8.38
CA ALA A 73 14.01 1.77 9.65
C ALA A 73 13.03 0.91 10.47
N HIS A 74 11.73 1.14 10.28
CA HIS A 74 10.68 0.51 11.08
C HIS A 74 9.53 0.04 10.17
N VAL A 75 9.66 -1.19 9.68
CA VAL A 75 8.65 -1.87 8.85
C VAL A 75 8.27 -3.17 9.55
N VAL A 76 6.96 -3.39 9.69
CA VAL A 76 6.42 -4.68 10.13
C VAL A 76 5.59 -5.25 8.98
N SER A 77 5.96 -6.44 8.52
CA SER A 77 5.27 -7.14 7.42
C SER A 77 4.36 -8.22 7.98
N LEU A 78 3.11 -8.20 7.53
CA LEU A 78 2.09 -9.22 7.77
C LEU A 78 1.73 -9.85 6.43
N GLU A 79 1.70 -11.17 6.39
CA GLU A 79 1.40 -11.95 5.19
C GLU A 79 0.17 -12.82 5.46
N ALA A 80 -0.76 -12.84 4.50
CA ALA A 80 -1.92 -13.70 4.54
C ALA A 80 -1.48 -15.17 4.56
N ARG A 81 -2.36 -16.02 5.09
CA ARG A 81 -2.12 -17.46 5.15
C ARG A 81 -3.39 -18.18 4.74
N GLN A 82 -3.29 -19.02 3.72
CA GLN A 82 -4.36 -19.93 3.38
C GLN A 82 -4.58 -20.97 4.48
N ALA A 83 -5.80 -21.49 4.57
CA ALA A 83 -6.08 -22.63 5.43
C ALA A 83 -5.20 -23.83 5.08
N ASN A 84 -4.82 -24.63 6.08
CA ASN A 84 -4.22 -25.93 5.85
C ASN A 84 -5.24 -26.92 5.23
N ILE A 85 -4.80 -28.14 4.94
CA ILE A 85 -5.66 -29.18 4.35
C ILE A 85 -6.89 -29.55 5.22
N GLU A 86 -6.88 -29.21 6.51
CA GLU A 86 -7.97 -29.43 7.47
C GLU A 86 -8.92 -28.22 7.56
N GLY A 87 -8.69 -27.17 6.76
CA GLY A 87 -9.46 -25.92 6.82
C GLY A 87 -9.08 -25.01 7.98
N ALA A 88 -8.00 -25.28 8.69
CA ALA A 88 -7.57 -24.55 9.87
C ALA A 88 -6.44 -23.55 9.58
N GLY A 89 -6.37 -22.50 10.39
CA GLY A 89 -5.23 -21.57 10.40
C GLY A 89 -5.27 -20.46 9.34
N GLU A 90 -6.39 -20.24 8.67
CA GLU A 90 -6.53 -19.13 7.73
C GLU A 90 -6.31 -17.76 8.41
N LEU A 91 -5.51 -16.92 7.75
CA LEU A 91 -5.33 -15.51 8.04
C LEU A 91 -5.63 -14.71 6.77
N SER A 92 -6.84 -14.17 6.68
CA SER A 92 -7.24 -13.37 5.53
C SER A 92 -6.67 -11.95 5.58
N LEU A 93 -6.47 -11.35 4.41
CA LEU A 93 -6.06 -9.94 4.26
C LEU A 93 -6.92 -8.96 5.09
N PRO A 94 -8.28 -8.99 5.02
CA PRO A 94 -9.12 -8.10 5.83
C PRO A 94 -8.89 -8.27 7.33
N ARG A 95 -8.68 -9.51 7.80
CA ARG A 95 -8.35 -9.78 9.19
C ARG A 95 -7.01 -9.15 9.57
N LEU A 96 -5.97 -9.33 8.75
CA LEU A 96 -4.65 -8.75 9.01
C LEU A 96 -4.68 -7.21 9.01
N VAL A 97 -5.47 -6.58 8.14
CA VAL A 97 -5.67 -5.12 8.16
C VAL A 97 -6.25 -4.66 9.49
N ARG A 98 -7.29 -5.34 10.02
CA ARG A 98 -7.85 -5.02 11.33
C ARG A 98 -6.86 -5.23 12.48
N GLU A 99 -6.08 -6.31 12.44
CA GLU A 99 -5.05 -6.56 13.46
C GLU A 99 -3.90 -5.54 13.39
N ALA A 100 -3.52 -5.11 12.18
CA ALA A 100 -2.50 -4.08 11.97
C ALA A 100 -2.84 -2.76 12.68
N LEU A 101 -4.12 -2.37 12.76
CA LEU A 101 -4.55 -1.17 13.46
C LEU A 101 -4.24 -1.20 14.97
N ARG A 102 -4.22 -2.39 15.57
CA ARG A 102 -3.86 -2.57 16.99
C ARG A 102 -2.37 -2.36 17.25
N MET A 103 -1.56 -2.36 16.20
CA MET A 103 -0.11 -2.18 16.27
C MET A 103 0.29 -0.70 16.29
N ARG A 104 -0.67 0.23 16.34
CA ARG A 104 -0.46 1.68 16.27
C ARG A 104 0.46 2.07 15.11
N PRO A 105 0.08 1.75 13.86
CA PRO A 105 0.86 2.14 12.70
C PRO A 105 0.83 3.68 12.54
N ASP A 106 1.95 4.28 12.17
CA ASP A 106 1.94 5.62 11.55
C ASP A 106 1.47 5.54 10.09
N ARG A 107 1.67 4.38 9.44
CA ARG A 107 1.23 4.09 8.08
C ARG A 107 0.71 2.66 7.99
N LEU A 108 -0.55 2.51 7.61
CA LEU A 108 -1.14 1.21 7.24
C LEU A 108 -1.05 1.03 5.73
N VAL A 109 -0.35 0.00 5.29
CA VAL A 109 -0.09 -0.26 3.87
C VAL A 109 -0.66 -1.60 3.45
N VAL A 110 -1.46 -1.63 2.39
CA VAL A 110 -1.90 -2.87 1.73
C VAL A 110 -1.17 -3.01 0.40
N GLY A 111 -0.34 -4.03 0.25
CA GLY A 111 0.52 -4.21 -0.93
C GLY A 111 -0.26 -4.19 -2.23
N GLU A 112 -1.37 -4.92 -2.30
CA GLU A 112 -2.33 -4.87 -3.40
C GLU A 112 -3.74 -5.20 -2.91
N CYS A 113 -4.68 -4.32 -3.22
CA CYS A 113 -6.11 -4.51 -2.96
C CYS A 113 -6.72 -5.30 -4.12
N ARG A 114 -7.28 -6.47 -3.80
CA ARG A 114 -7.87 -7.47 -4.69
C ARG A 114 -9.27 -7.91 -4.24
N GLY A 115 -9.71 -7.53 -3.03
CA GLY A 115 -10.97 -7.95 -2.43
C GLY A 115 -11.46 -7.05 -1.30
N SER A 116 -12.15 -7.66 -0.34
CA SER A 116 -12.88 -7.00 0.73
C SER A 116 -12.00 -6.24 1.72
N GLU A 117 -10.68 -6.45 1.71
CA GLU A 117 -9.72 -5.69 2.51
C GLU A 117 -9.72 -4.20 2.17
N ILE A 118 -10.20 -3.83 0.97
CA ILE A 118 -10.38 -2.42 0.61
C ILE A 118 -11.35 -1.72 1.57
N ARG A 119 -12.36 -2.43 2.09
CA ARG A 119 -13.33 -1.87 3.05
C ARG A 119 -12.65 -1.53 4.36
N GLU A 120 -11.81 -2.45 4.84
CA GLU A 120 -11.05 -2.29 6.08
C GLU A 120 -10.01 -1.17 5.95
N LEU A 121 -9.30 -1.12 4.80
CA LEU A 121 -8.36 -0.05 4.51
C LEU A 121 -9.06 1.31 4.47
N LEU A 122 -10.12 1.47 3.67
CA LEU A 122 -10.87 2.73 3.58
C LEU A 122 -11.49 3.13 4.93
N GLY A 123 -11.97 2.15 5.71
CA GLY A 123 -12.46 2.37 7.07
C GLY A 123 -11.38 2.93 8.01
N ALA A 124 -10.16 2.37 7.94
CA ALA A 124 -9.02 2.88 8.69
C ALA A 124 -8.66 4.33 8.28
N LEU A 125 -8.59 4.59 6.97
CA LEU A 125 -8.26 5.91 6.43
C LEU A 125 -9.29 6.98 6.84
N ASN A 126 -10.57 6.61 6.92
CA ASN A 126 -11.64 7.51 7.37
C ASN A 126 -11.68 7.74 8.88
N THR A 127 -10.98 6.90 9.68
CA THR A 127 -10.96 6.98 11.15
C THR A 127 -9.67 7.60 11.69
N GLY A 128 -8.94 8.35 10.85
CA GLY A 128 -7.77 9.14 11.26
C GLY A 128 -6.44 8.38 11.20
N HIS A 129 -6.36 7.24 10.51
CA HIS A 129 -5.08 6.61 10.16
C HIS A 129 -4.52 7.25 8.89
N ASP A 130 -3.97 8.45 9.05
CA ASP A 130 -3.31 9.18 7.97
C ASP A 130 -2.09 8.42 7.43
N GLY A 131 -1.69 8.73 6.20
CA GLY A 131 -0.49 8.19 5.56
C GLY A 131 -0.63 6.74 5.14
N GLY A 132 -1.84 6.18 5.19
CA GLY A 132 -2.10 4.85 4.70
C GLY A 132 -1.99 4.78 3.18
N ALA A 133 -1.62 3.61 2.67
CA ALA A 133 -1.37 3.45 1.26
C ALA A 133 -1.75 2.08 0.74
N GLY A 134 -1.96 1.98 -0.57
CA GLY A 134 -2.04 0.68 -1.20
C GLY A 134 -1.92 0.75 -2.71
N THR A 135 -1.89 -0.43 -3.33
CA THR A 135 -2.01 -0.53 -4.78
C THR A 135 -3.34 -1.16 -5.19
N LEU A 136 -3.84 -0.78 -6.36
CA LEU A 136 -5.06 -1.34 -6.93
C LEU A 136 -4.86 -1.50 -8.43
N HIS A 137 -5.18 -2.67 -8.98
CA HIS A 137 -5.19 -2.81 -10.42
C HIS A 137 -6.36 -2.01 -11.01
N ALA A 138 -6.13 -1.17 -12.02
CA ALA A 138 -7.15 -0.43 -12.76
C ALA A 138 -6.62 -0.14 -14.18
N ASN A 139 -7.50 -0.11 -15.19
CA ASN A 139 -7.09 0.17 -16.58
C ASN A 139 -7.00 1.68 -16.85
N GLY A 140 -7.64 2.49 -16.02
CA GLY A 140 -7.45 3.93 -15.94
C GLY A 140 -7.94 4.50 -14.62
N VAL A 141 -7.64 5.78 -14.36
CA VAL A 141 -8.11 6.48 -13.16
C VAL A 141 -9.64 6.55 -13.09
N ALA A 142 -10.31 6.62 -14.25
CA ALA A 142 -11.76 6.65 -14.36
C ALA A 142 -12.43 5.35 -13.88
N ASP A 143 -11.73 4.22 -13.92
CA ASP A 143 -12.27 2.92 -13.47
C ASP A 143 -12.15 2.73 -11.96
N VAL A 144 -11.35 3.56 -11.28
CA VAL A 144 -11.02 3.38 -9.87
C VAL A 144 -12.27 3.43 -8.98
N PRO A 145 -13.21 4.38 -9.13
CA PRO A 145 -14.43 4.39 -8.31
C PRO A 145 -15.24 3.10 -8.43
N ALA A 146 -15.52 2.65 -9.66
CA ALA A 146 -16.26 1.41 -9.90
C ALA A 146 -15.52 0.17 -9.37
N ARG A 147 -14.18 0.14 -9.46
CA ARG A 147 -13.35 -0.92 -8.87
C ARG A 147 -13.45 -0.93 -7.35
N LEU A 148 -13.38 0.24 -6.70
CA LEU A 148 -13.52 0.34 -5.25
C LEU A 148 -14.90 -0.11 -4.78
N GLU A 149 -15.97 0.25 -5.50
CA GLU A 149 -17.32 -0.21 -5.22
C GLU A 149 -17.46 -1.73 -5.38
N ALA A 150 -16.94 -2.29 -6.46
CA ALA A 150 -17.01 -3.73 -6.73
C ALA A 150 -16.24 -4.56 -5.69
N LEU A 151 -15.07 -4.09 -5.24
CA LEU A 151 -14.27 -4.75 -4.22
C LEU A 151 -14.81 -4.50 -2.80
N GLY A 152 -15.47 -3.37 -2.61
CA GLY A 152 -16.00 -2.91 -1.33
C GLY A 152 -17.43 -3.36 -1.01
N ALA A 153 -18.11 -3.99 -1.97
CA ALA A 153 -19.46 -4.53 -1.79
C ALA A 153 -19.54 -5.61 -0.70
#